data_AF-A0A3N5VH19-F1
#
_entry.id   AF-A0A3N5VH19-F1
#
_cell.length_a   1.000
_cell.length_b   1.000
_cell.length_c   1.000
_cell.angle_alpha   90.00
_cell.angle_beta   90.00
_cell.angle_gamma   90.00
#
_symmetry.space_group_name_H-M   'P 1'
#
loop_
_entity.id
_entity.type
_entity.pdbx_description
1 polymer ?
#
loop_
_entity_poly.entity_id
_entity_poly.type
_entity_poly.pdbx_seq_one_letter_code
_entity_poly.pdbx_strand_id
1 'polypeptide(L)' 'MAKTIDEINDKIRSGSVVVVTAEEIIGIAREKGIKKAAREVDVVTTGTFSPMCSSG' A
#
# COMPACT_ATOMS: atom_id res chain seq x y z
N MET A 1 12.39 9.73 -6.40
CA MET A 1 12.03 8.73 -7.42
C MET A 1 10.88 7.93 -6.88
N ALA A 2 9.83 7.70 -7.67
CA ALA A 2 8.77 6.79 -7.29
C ALA A 2 9.27 5.34 -7.48
N LYS A 3 8.80 4.42 -6.63
CA LYS A 3 9.08 2.99 -6.78
C LYS A 3 8.48 2.48 -8.09
N THR A 4 9.16 1.55 -8.75
CA THR A 4 8.62 0.92 -9.96
C THR A 4 7.72 -0.26 -9.59
N ILE A 5 6.81 -0.63 -10.49
CA ILE A 5 5.97 -1.82 -10.30
C ILE A 5 6.84 -3.09 -10.22
N ASP A 6 7.91 -3.17 -11.01
CA ASP A 6 8.84 -4.30 -10.97
C ASP A 6 9.53 -4.44 -9.61
N GLU A 7 10.02 -3.32 -9.04
CA GLU A 7 10.61 -3.30 -7.69
C GLU A 7 9.59 -3.79 -6.64
N ILE A 8 8.35 -3.31 -6.70
CA ILE A 8 7.29 -3.70 -5.77
C ILE A 8 6.96 -5.19 -5.92
N ASN A 9 6.89 -5.72 -7.14
CA ASN A 9 6.63 -7.13 -7.39
C ASN A 9 7.74 -8.04 -6.85
N ASP A 10 9.01 -7.62 -6.94
CA ASP A 10 10.13 -8.38 -6.37
C ASP A 10 10.09 -8.38 -4.83
N LYS A 11 9.67 -7.27 -4.21
CA LYS A 11 9.41 -7.23 -2.76
C LYS A 11 8.25 -8.14 -2.34
N ILE A 12 7.19 -8.20 -3.15
CA ILE A 12 6.06 -9.11 -2.91
C ILE A 12 6.53 -10.57 -2.97
N ARG A 13 7.26 -10.95 -4.02
CA ARG A 13 7.79 -12.32 -4.19
C ARG A 13 8.77 -12.73 -3.10
N SER A 14 9.59 -11.79 -2.62
CA SER A 14 10.56 -12.03 -1.56
C SER A 14 9.95 -11.95 -0.14
N GLY A 15 8.68 -11.53 0.00
CA GLY A 15 8.03 -11.33 1.29
C GLY A 15 8.54 -10.12 2.09
N SER A 16 9.28 -9.21 1.44
CA SER A 16 9.86 -8.00 2.06
C SER A 16 9.03 -6.72 1.84
N VAL A 17 7.88 -6.84 1.17
CA VAL A 17 6.98 -5.72 0.87
C VAL A 17 6.34 -5.16 2.15
N VAL A 18 6.35 -3.83 2.28
CA VAL A 18 5.63 -3.13 3.36
C VAL A 18 4.23 -2.78 2.87
N VAL A 19 3.23 -3.50 3.38
CA VAL A 19 1.80 -3.31 3.06
C VAL A 19 1.10 -2.71 4.27
N VAL A 20 0.29 -1.68 4.05
CA VAL A 20 -0.54 -1.05 5.09
C VAL A 20 -1.95 -0.80 4.57
N THR A 21 -2.90 -0.62 5.48
CA THR A 21 -4.27 -0.23 5.15
C THR A 21 -4.41 1.28 4.92
N ALA A 22 -5.53 1.68 4.32
CA ALA A 22 -5.92 3.08 4.18
C ALA A 22 -6.07 3.81 5.53
N GLU A 23 -6.39 3.11 6.62
CA GLU A 23 -6.49 3.70 7.96
C GLU A 23 -5.12 3.89 8.60
N GLU A 24 -4.23 2.90 8.47
CA GLU A 24 -2.87 2.94 9.02
C GLU A 24 -1.99 4.02 8.37
N ILE A 25 -2.10 4.20 7.05
CA ILE A 25 -1.27 5.19 6.34
C ILE A 25 -1.53 6.63 6.83
N ILE A 26 -2.73 6.92 7.34
CA ILE A 26 -3.07 8.24 7.89
C ILE A 26 -2.22 8.52 9.15
N GLY A 27 -2.08 7.53 10.03
CA GLY A 27 -1.25 7.63 11.23
C GLY A 27 0.22 7.79 10.88
N ILE A 28 0.72 6.93 9.97
CA ILE A 28 2.12 6.95 9.52
C ILE A 28 2.47 8.30 8.88
N ALA A 29 1.60 8.85 8.04
CA ALA A 29 1.81 10.14 7.40
C ALA A 29 1.80 11.31 8.41
N ARG A 30 0.98 11.25 9.47
CA ARG A 30 0.95 12.25 10.54
C ARG A 30 2.21 12.22 11.40
N GLU A 31 2.71 11.04 11.73
CA GLU A 31 3.89 10.87 12.59
C GLU A 31 5.19 11.17 11.84
N LYS A 32 5.35 10.61 10.63
CA LYS A 32 6.63 10.62 9.90
C LYS A 32 6.68 11.65 8.77
N GLY A 33 5.54 12.21 8.40
CA GLY A 33 5.39 13.08 7.23
C GLY A 33 5.27 12.31 5.91
N ILE A 34 4.57 12.91 4.95
CA ILE A 34 4.20 12.30 3.65
C ILE A 34 5.42 11.75 2.90
N LYS A 35 6.51 12.51 2.83
CA LYS A 35 7.72 12.12 2.07
C LYS A 35 8.40 10.88 2.65
N LYS A 36 8.38 10.71 3.97
CA LYS A 36 9.00 9.56 4.64
C LYS A 36 8.07 8.35 4.59
N ALA A 37 6.77 8.57 4.84
CA ALA A 37 5.73 7.55 4.66
C ALA A 37 5.78 6.92 3.25
N ALA A 38 5.85 7.73 2.19
CA ALA A 38 5.93 7.25 0.81
C ALA A 38 7.23 6.47 0.48
N ARG A 39 8.32 6.71 1.22
CA ARG A 39 9.56 5.95 1.08
C ARG A 39 9.47 4.61 1.80
N GLU A 40 8.84 4.56 2.97
CA GLU A 40 8.75 3.37 3.82
C GLU A 40 7.64 2.39 3.39
N VAL A 41 6.52 2.89 2.87
CA VAL A 41 5.36 2.06 2.49
C VAL A 41 5.41 1.72 1.00
N ASP A 42 5.27 0.44 0.66
CA ASP A 42 5.29 -0.03 -0.73
C ASP A 42 3.88 -0.14 -1.32
N VAL A 43 2.91 -0.64 -0.56
CA VAL A 43 1.52 -0.82 -1.01
C VAL A 43 0.54 -0.32 0.06
N VAL A 44 -0.47 0.44 -0.37
CA VAL A 44 -1.61 0.80 0.48
C VAL A 44 -2.83 0.03 -0.02
N THR A 45 -3.40 -0.81 0.82
CA THR A 45 -4.63 -1.54 0.53
C THR A 45 -5.81 -0.78 1.11
N THR A 46 -6.78 -0.44 0.26
CA THR A 46 -8.12 -0.07 0.73
C THR A 46 -8.97 -1.34 0.84
N GLY A 47 -10.00 -1.31 1.68
CA GLY A 47 -10.87 -2.46 1.91
C GLY A 47 -11.39 -3.07 0.61
N THR A 48 -11.72 -4.37 0.69
CA THR A 48 -12.32 -5.11 -0.42
C THR A 48 -13.62 -4.46 -0.87
N PHE A 49 -13.69 -4.12 -2.17
CA PHE A 49 -14.95 -4.08 -2.87
C PHE A 49 -15.50 -5.52 -2.86
N SER A 50 -16.46 -5.80 -1.98
CA SER A 50 -17.30 -6.99 -2.10
C SER A 50 -17.85 -7.02 -3.53
N PRO A 51 -18.06 -8.17 -4.19
CA PRO A 51 -18.76 -8.17 -5.47
C PRO A 51 -20.10 -7.47 -5.22
N MET A 52 -20.23 -6.20 -5.64
CA MET A 52 -21.55 -5.61 -5.83
C MET A 52 -22.24 -6.63 -6.70
N CYS A 53 -23.30 -7.23 -6.18
CA CYS A 53 -24.05 -8.26 -6.85
C CYS A 53 -24.14 -7.87 -8.33
N SER A 54 -23.32 -8.53 -9.16
CA SER A 54 -23.63 -8.64 -10.56
C SER A 54 -24.87 -9.49 -10.53
N SER A 55 -26.00 -8.80 -10.40
CA SER A 55 -27.30 -9.28 -10.83
C SER A 55 -27.06 -9.83 -12.22
N GLY A 56 -27.03 -11.16 -12.28
CA GLY A 56 -27.14 -11.90 -13.54
C GLY A 56 -28.42 -11.55 -14.28
#